data_AF-A0A6D1AIC8-F1
#
_entry.id   AF-A0A6D1AIC8-F1
#
_cell.length_a   1.000
_cell.length_b   1.000
_cell.length_c   1.000
_cell.angle_alpha   90.00
_cell.angle_beta   90.00
_cell.angle_gamma   90.00
#
_symmetry.space_group_name_H-M   'P 1'
#
loop_
_entity.id
_entity.type
_entity.pdbx_description
1 polymer ?
#
loop_
_entity_poly.entity_id
_entity_poly.type
_entity_poly.pdbx_seq_one_letter_code
_entity_poly.pdbx_strand_id
1 'polypeptide(L)' 'ENMFKALRRIVGEFEDVQVVYPVHLNPVVREAAHKHFGDSDRVHLIEPLEVIDFHNFAAKSHFILTDSGGVQEEAPSL' A
#
# COMPACT_ATOMS: atom_id res chain seq x y z
N GLU A 1 -3.82 -4.95 -11.89
CA GLU A 1 -5.09 -4.21 -12.06
C GLU A 1 -6.16 -4.54 -11.00
N ASN A 2 -6.53 -5.81 -10.77
CA ASN A 2 -7.62 -6.14 -9.83
C ASN A 2 -7.37 -5.64 -8.40
N MET A 3 -6.13 -5.76 -7.91
CA MET A 3 -5.71 -5.24 -6.60
C MET A 3 -5.93 -3.72 -6.48
N PHE A 4 -5.64 -2.95 -7.54
CA PHE A 4 -5.89 -1.51 -7.54
C PHE A 4 -7.39 -1.16 -7.48
N LYS A 5 -8.22 -1.91 -8.22
CA LYS A 5 -9.68 -1.74 -8.17
C LYS A 5 -10.24 -2.07 -6.78
N ALA A 6 -9.70 -3.12 -6.14
CA ALA A 6 -10.10 -3.51 -4.79
C ALA A 6 -9.76 -2.41 -3.77
N LEU A 7 -8.53 -1.88 -3.79
CA LEU A 7 -8.13 -0.76 -2.93
C LEU A 7 -8.98 0.49 -3.16
N ARG A 8 -9.27 0.83 -4.43
CA ARG A 8 -10.12 1.98 -4.76
C ARG A 8 -11.54 1.81 -4.23
N ARG A 9 -12.08 0.59 -4.28
CA ARG A 9 -13.38 0.27 -3.66
C ARG A 9 -13.32 0.42 -2.14
N ILE A 10 -12.31 -0.13 -1.48
CA ILE A 10 -12.17 -0.04 -0.01
C ILE A 10 -12.14 1.43 0.41
N VAL A 11 -11.30 2.25 -0.21
CA VAL A 11 -11.22 3.68 0.11
C VAL A 11 -12.53 4.39 -0.22
N GLY A 12 -13.23 4.03 -1.30
CA GLY A 12 -14.54 4.58 -1.63
C GLY A 12 -15.68 4.19 -0.67
N GLU A 13 -15.59 3.02 -0.05
CA GLU A 13 -16.62 2.45 0.84
C GLU A 13 -16.43 2.87 2.31
N PHE A 14 -15.18 3.07 2.74
CA PHE A 14 -14.84 3.45 4.12
C PHE A 14 -14.15 4.82 4.13
N GLU A 15 -14.84 5.84 4.65
CA GLU A 15 -14.37 7.24 4.62
C GLU A 15 -13.15 7.50 5.53
N ASP A 16 -13.00 6.71 6.59
CA ASP A 16 -11.94 6.81 7.60
C ASP A 16 -10.66 6.01 7.25
N VAL A 17 -10.68 5.26 6.14
CA VAL A 17 -9.53 4.48 5.69
C VAL A 17 -8.58 5.34 4.85
N GLN A 18 -7.29 5.28 5.20
CA GLN A 18 -6.18 5.74 4.37
C GLN A 18 -5.31 4.55 3.98
N VAL A 19 -4.77 4.59 2.77
CA VAL A 19 -3.85 3.56 2.25
C VAL A 19 -2.49 4.18 2.04
N VAL A 20 -1.46 3.59 2.64
CA VAL A 20 -0.06 3.89 2.31
C VAL A 20 0.45 2.75 1.43
N TYR A 21 0.90 3.08 0.22
CA TYR A 21 1.37 2.10 -0.74
C TYR A 21 2.79 2.44 -1.21
N PRO A 22 3.83 1.78 -0.64
CA PRO A 22 5.20 1.89 -1.12
C PRO A 22 5.33 1.26 -2.51
N VAL A 23 5.50 2.10 -3.53
CA VAL A 23 5.47 1.67 -4.93
C VAL A 23 6.87 1.23 -5.38
N HIS A 24 6.99 0.00 -5.84
CA HIS A 24 8.23 -0.53 -6.43
C HIS A 24 8.79 0.42 -7.50
N LEU A 25 10.12 0.50 -7.64
CA LEU A 25 10.80 1.33 -8.64
C LEU A 25 10.52 0.94 -10.10
N ASN A 26 9.72 -0.10 -10.35
CA ASN A 26 9.43 -0.57 -11.69
C ASN A 26 8.51 0.46 -12.38
N PRO A 27 8.92 1.06 -13.51
CA PRO A 27 8.13 2.09 -14.19
C PRO A 27 6.71 1.64 -14.55
N VAL A 28 6.54 0.37 -14.93
CA VAL A 28 5.22 -0.19 -15.30
C VAL A 28 4.28 -0.22 -14.10
N VAL A 29 4.80 -0.58 -12.92
CA VAL A 29 4.01 -0.60 -11.68
C VAL A 29 3.68 0.81 -11.23
N ARG A 30 4.64 1.74 -11.33
CA ARG A 30 4.45 3.15 -11.00
C ARG A 30 3.39 3.81 -11.86
N GLU A 31 3.48 3.65 -13.18
CA GLU A 31 2.50 4.20 -14.12
C GLU A 31 1.09 3.66 -13.82
N ALA A 32 0.97 2.35 -13.57
CA ALA A 32 -0.30 1.74 -13.21
C ALA A 32 -0.85 2.27 -11.88
N ALA A 33 0.00 2.41 -10.84
CA ALA A 33 -0.41 2.97 -9.56
C ALA A 33 -0.90 4.42 -9.70
N HIS A 34 -0.15 5.27 -10.40
CA HIS A 34 -0.54 6.66 -10.66
C HIS A 34 -1.80 6.77 -11.52
N LYS A 35 -1.98 5.90 -12.51
CA LYS A 35 -3.21 5.85 -13.31
C LYS A 35 -4.45 5.55 -12.46
N HIS A 36 -4.32 4.75 -11.42
CA HIS A 36 -5.44 4.35 -10.57
C HIS A 36 -5.68 5.28 -9.36
N PHE A 37 -4.63 5.92 -8.86
CA PHE A 37 -4.65 6.63 -7.58
C PHE A 37 -4.09 8.05 -7.61
N GLY A 38 -3.61 8.54 -8.75
CA GLY A 38 -2.99 9.87 -8.84
C GLY A 38 -3.93 11.05 -8.51
N ASP A 39 -5.24 10.80 -8.49
CA ASP A 39 -6.31 11.72 -8.14
C ASP A 39 -6.89 11.48 -6.72
N SER A 40 -6.32 10.56 -5.95
CA SER A 40 -6.86 10.16 -4.65
C SER A 40 -6.13 10.83 -3.48
N ASP A 41 -6.84 11.59 -2.67
CA ASP A 41 -6.29 12.22 -1.45
C ASP A 41 -6.04 11.23 -0.29
N ARG A 42 -6.52 9.98 -0.43
CA ARG A 42 -6.48 8.95 0.63
C ARG A 42 -5.63 7.73 0.28
N VAL A 43 -5.04 7.69 -0.92
CA VAL A 43 -4.07 6.67 -1.32
C VAL A 43 -2.72 7.33 -1.53
N HIS A 44 -1.83 7.14 -0.57
CA HIS A 44 -0.49 7.73 -0.56
C HIS A 44 0.49 6.81 -1.27
N LEU A 45 0.81 7.15 -2.51
CA LEU A 45 1.89 6.49 -3.25
C LEU A 45 3.22 7.05 -2.77
N ILE A 46 4.01 6.22 -2.09
CA ILE A 46 5.31 6.64 -1.55
C ILE A 46 6.44 5.84 -2.17
N GLU A 47 7.67 6.34 -1.98
CA GLU A 47 8.88 5.61 -2.34
C GLU A 47 9.01 4.31 -1.51
N PRO A 48 9.69 3.28 -2.03
CA PRO A 48 9.99 2.07 -1.25
C PRO A 48 10.63 2.42 0.09
N LEU A 49 10.19 1.74 1.15
CA LEU A 49 10.67 1.94 2.50
C LEU A 49 11.89 1.06 2.78
N GLU A 50 12.84 1.59 3.54
CA GLU A 50 13.89 0.80 4.17
C GLU A 50 13.30 -0.05 5.31
N VAL A 51 14.03 -1.08 5.75
CA VAL A 51 13.51 -2.10 6.70
C VAL A 51 12.95 -1.49 7.98
N ILE A 52 13.66 -0.53 8.60
CA ILE A 52 13.23 0.11 9.85
C ILE A 52 11.95 0.92 9.64
N ASP A 53 11.86 1.67 8.54
CA ASP A 53 10.67 2.44 8.23
C ASP A 53 9.49 1.53 7.94
N PHE A 54 9.72 0.46 7.18
CA PHE A 54 8.69 -0.54 6.93
C PHE A 54 8.15 -1.15 8.23
N HIS A 55 9.00 -1.57 9.16
CA HIS A 55 8.57 -2.10 10.46
C HIS A 55 7.76 -1.08 11.27
N ASN A 56 8.17 0.19 11.26
CA ASN A 56 7.43 1.27 11.92
C ASN A 56 6.04 1.50 11.32
N PHE A 57 5.91 1.43 9.98
CA PHE A 57 4.62 1.55 9.30
C PHE A 57 3.75 0.31 9.56
N ALA A 58 4.32 -0.88 9.45
CA ALA A 58 3.64 -2.14 9.69
C ALA A 58 3.06 -2.22 11.10
N ALA A 59 3.86 -1.92 12.14
CA ALA A 59 3.43 -1.94 13.54
C ALA A 59 2.32 -0.93 13.88
N LYS A 60 2.16 0.12 13.05
CA LYS A 60 1.10 1.14 13.21
C LYS A 60 -0.08 0.92 12.27
N SER A 61 0.01 -0.04 11.36
CA SER A 61 -1.05 -0.33 10.40
C SER A 61 -2.13 -1.17 11.05
N HIS A 62 -3.39 -0.84 10.80
CA HIS A 62 -4.51 -1.67 11.26
C HIS A 62 -4.56 -3.01 10.51
N PHE A 63 -4.18 -2.99 9.23
CA PHE A 63 -4.19 -4.14 8.34
C PHE A 63 -3.10 -3.96 7.27
N ILE A 64 -2.48 -5.06 6.85
CA ILE A 64 -1.48 -5.08 5.78
C ILE A 64 -2.00 -5.97 4.64
N LEU A 65 -2.05 -5.41 3.43
CA LEU A 65 -2.35 -6.15 2.21
C LEU A 65 -1.05 -6.37 1.43
N THR A 66 -0.66 -7.63 1.23
CA THR A 66 0.62 -7.95 0.57
C THR A 66 0.57 -9.29 -0.17
N ASP A 67 1.34 -9.40 -1.24
CA ASP A 67 1.72 -10.65 -1.91
C ASP A 67 3.18 -11.05 -1.62
N SER A 68 3.89 -10.29 -0.77
CA SER A 68 5.27 -10.58 -0.37
C SER A 68 5.31 -11.66 0.72
N GLY A 69 6.00 -12.77 0.44
CA GLY A 69 6.21 -13.85 1.42
C GLY A 69 6.95 -13.38 2.67
N GLY A 70 7.98 -12.55 2.53
CA GLY A 70 8.73 -12.02 3.67
C GLY A 70 7.85 -11.18 4.61
N VAL A 71 6.98 -10.34 4.04
CA VAL A 71 6.02 -9.57 4.85
C VAL A 71 5.01 -10.48 5.53
N GLN A 72 4.58 -11.57 4.88
CA GLN A 72 3.67 -12.54 5.51
C GLN A 72 4.29 -13.26 6.71
N GLU A 73 5.62 -13.44 6.71
CA GLU A 73 6.37 -14.02 7.82
C GLU A 73 6.64 -12.98 8.94
N GLU A 74 6.95 -11.74 8.58
CA GLU A 74 7.32 -10.68 9.53
C GLU A 74 6.13 -9.97 10.18
N ALA A 75 5.11 -9.60 9.39
CA ALA A 75 4.00 -8.75 9.85
C ALA A 75 3.23 -9.28 11.07
N PRO A 76 2.97 -10.61 11.22
CA PRO A 76 2.25 -11.12 12.40
C PRO A 76 3.01 -10.97 13.73
N SER A 77 4.31 -10.64 13.67
CA SER A 77 5.18 -10.52 14.84
C SER A 77 5.42 -9.08 15.31
N LEU A 78 4.89 -8.10 14.58
CA LEU A 78 4.98 -6.65 14.85
C LEU A 78 3.73 -6.13 15.56
#